data_AF-A0A9D0NZI7-F1
#
_entry.id   AF-A0A9D0NZI7-F1
#
_cell.length_a   1.000
_cell.length_b   1.000
_cell.length_c   1.000
_cell.angle_alpha   90.00
_cell.angle_beta   90.00
_cell.angle_gamma   90.00
#
_symmetry.space_group_name_H-M   'P 1'
#
loop_
_entity.id
_entity.type
_entity.pdbx_description
1 polymer ?
#
loop_
_entity_poly.entity_id
_entity_poly.type
_entity_poly.pdbx_seq_one_letter_code
_entity_poly.pdbx_strand_id
1 'polypeptide(L)'
;MTDTDCELEELVLKEAVVSATGLDAHYLQIGIKGDPSLRETASLRERYRSVLDDAYEEFGPVLEDLLINRGIYQIFIGFNNAEIRTRSIFDPLREEIHSAEKFLNKNYVNRHYPEMPYEEKIHAMRDLYNYLFSSKYFQRVPRYWQNISSRRHAHWEPMQVEEISLIFKTLGIMRSMDDYYLRNTMISIVQSVVRMQFNCDGTQIVRAKDFKQFIEENLP
;
A
#
# COMPACT_ATOMS: atom_id res chain seq x y z
N MET A 1 19.43 25.11 -12.80
CA MET A 1 19.59 23.69 -12.49
C MET A 1 20.95 23.31 -13.03
N THR A 2 21.82 22.69 -12.23
CA THR A 2 23.14 22.27 -12.73
C THR A 2 23.00 20.95 -13.49
N ASP A 3 23.87 20.63 -14.46
CA ASP A 3 23.82 19.35 -15.17
C ASP A 3 23.95 18.16 -14.20
N THR A 4 24.76 18.32 -13.14
CA THR A 4 24.88 17.35 -12.06
C THR A 4 23.58 17.16 -11.27
N ASP A 5 22.78 18.21 -11.04
CA ASP A 5 21.46 18.06 -10.42
C ASP A 5 20.55 17.22 -11.32
N CYS A 6 20.55 17.45 -12.64
CA CYS A 6 19.74 16.69 -13.60
C CYS A 6 20.10 15.19 -13.58
N GLU A 7 21.39 14.86 -13.59
CA GLU A 7 21.88 13.48 -13.52
C GLU A 7 21.46 12.79 -12.21
N LEU A 8 21.60 13.47 -11.08
CA LEU A 8 21.18 12.95 -9.77
C LEU A 8 19.65 12.81 -9.67
N GLU A 9 18.87 13.69 -10.31
CA GLU A 9 17.42 13.53 -10.38
C GLU A 9 17.04 12.23 -11.09
N GLU A 10 17.67 11.93 -12.23
CA GLU A 10 17.43 10.68 -12.96
C GLU A 10 17.79 9.44 -12.15
N LEU A 11 18.94 9.44 -11.47
CA LEU A 11 19.36 8.30 -10.64
C LEU A 11 18.37 8.04 -9.51
N VAL A 12 17.97 9.09 -8.77
CA VAL A 12 17.02 8.97 -7.66
C VAL A 12 15.64 8.45 -8.11
N LEU A 13 15.22 8.79 -9.33
CA LEU A 13 13.96 8.29 -9.89
C LEU A 13 14.05 6.84 -10.35
N LYS A 14 15.19 6.42 -10.91
CA LYS A 14 15.37 5.09 -11.52
C LYS A 14 15.81 3.99 -10.55
N GLU A 15 16.53 4.32 -9.47
CA GLU A 15 17.15 3.32 -8.60
C GLU A 15 16.17 2.70 -7.58
N ALA A 16 15.16 3.44 -7.14
CA ALA A 16 14.22 2.97 -6.13
C ALA A 16 12.98 2.32 -6.76
N VAL A 17 12.69 1.07 -6.35
CA VAL A 17 11.55 0.26 -6.82
C VAL A 17 10.20 0.94 -6.53
N VAL A 18 10.05 1.45 -5.32
CA VAL A 18 8.95 2.33 -4.89
C VAL A 18 9.59 3.43 -4.06
N SER A 19 9.64 4.65 -4.58
CA SER A 19 10.37 5.72 -3.92
C SER A 19 9.46 6.65 -3.10
N ALA A 20 10.05 7.26 -2.06
CA ALA A 20 9.50 8.46 -1.43
C ALA A 20 9.43 9.65 -2.42
N THR A 21 10.21 9.59 -3.51
CA THR A 21 10.27 10.60 -4.57
C THR A 21 9.32 10.37 -5.74
N GLY A 22 8.62 9.22 -5.77
CA GLY A 22 7.65 8.89 -6.82
C GLY A 22 7.84 7.48 -7.40
N LEU A 23 7.01 7.14 -8.37
CA LEU A 23 7.09 5.91 -9.16
C LEU A 23 7.43 6.31 -10.60
N ASP A 24 8.64 6.04 -11.05
CA ASP A 24 9.04 6.31 -12.43
C ASP A 24 8.74 5.08 -13.30
N ALA A 25 7.54 5.03 -13.88
CA ALA A 25 7.22 4.24 -15.07
C ALA A 25 5.75 4.47 -15.45
N HIS A 26 5.38 4.53 -16.72
CA HIS A 26 3.96 4.59 -17.12
C HIS A 26 3.19 3.27 -16.89
N TYR A 27 3.90 2.15 -16.66
CA TYR A 27 3.41 0.86 -16.16
C TYR A 27 4.31 0.35 -15.01
N LEU A 28 3.77 0.15 -13.81
CA LEU A 28 4.53 -0.36 -12.66
C LEU A 28 3.91 -1.69 -12.24
N GLN A 29 4.54 -2.75 -12.74
CA GLN A 29 4.37 -4.11 -12.27
C GLN A 29 5.77 -4.67 -12.04
N ILE A 30 6.15 -4.79 -10.76
CA ILE A 30 7.47 -5.28 -10.38
C ILE A 30 7.31 -6.57 -9.60
N GLY A 31 7.88 -7.65 -10.15
CA GLY A 31 8.06 -8.91 -9.47
C GLY A 31 9.46 -9.02 -8.87
N ILE A 32 9.54 -9.16 -7.55
CA ILE A 32 10.78 -9.50 -6.84
C ILE A 32 10.72 -10.99 -6.49
N LYS A 33 11.69 -11.75 -6.99
CA LYS A 33 11.82 -13.17 -6.66
C LYS A 33 12.22 -13.32 -5.20
N GLY A 34 11.47 -14.12 -4.46
CA GLY A 34 11.80 -14.52 -3.10
C GLY A 34 12.91 -15.56 -3.03
N ASP A 35 13.21 -15.97 -1.80
CA ASP A 35 14.20 -16.99 -1.48
C ASP A 35 13.99 -18.27 -2.32
N PRO A 36 15.03 -18.81 -2.99
CA PRO A 36 14.93 -20.03 -3.78
C PRO A 36 14.38 -21.23 -3.01
N SER A 37 14.80 -21.43 -1.76
CA SER A 37 14.34 -22.54 -0.92
C SER A 37 12.83 -22.45 -0.65
N LEU A 38 12.30 -21.23 -0.50
CA LEU A 38 10.87 -21.01 -0.27
C LEU A 38 10.06 -21.16 -1.56
N ARG A 39 10.61 -20.75 -2.71
CA ARG A 39 9.97 -20.93 -4.02
C ARG A 39 9.91 -22.39 -4.44
N GLU A 40 11.01 -23.13 -4.30
CA GLU A 40 11.13 -24.53 -4.72
C GLU A 40 10.31 -25.47 -3.84
N THR A 41 10.06 -25.09 -2.58
CA THR A 41 9.25 -25.88 -1.63
C THR A 41 7.81 -25.39 -1.50
N ALA A 42 7.38 -24.37 -2.25
CA ALA A 42 6.05 -23.77 -2.09
C ALA A 42 4.91 -24.79 -2.20
N SER A 43 4.99 -25.70 -3.18
CA SER A 43 4.02 -26.78 -3.41
C SER A 43 4.07 -27.91 -2.39
N LEU A 44 5.16 -28.03 -1.62
CA LEU A 44 5.34 -29.07 -0.60
C LEU A 44 4.84 -28.64 0.78
N ARG A 45 4.53 -27.36 0.96
CA ARG A 45 4.17 -26.79 2.25
C ARG A 45 2.66 -26.78 2.44
N GLU A 46 2.20 -27.38 3.53
CA GLU A 46 0.80 -27.29 3.92
C GLU A 46 0.42 -25.84 4.24
N ARG A 47 -0.74 -25.41 3.70
CA ARG A 47 -1.38 -24.16 4.08
C ARG A 47 -2.20 -24.38 5.35
N TYR A 48 -1.88 -23.61 6.39
CA TYR A 48 -2.74 -23.49 7.56
C TYR A 48 -3.64 -22.26 7.42
N ARG A 49 -4.91 -22.42 7.78
CA ARG A 49 -5.91 -21.35 7.77
C ARG A 49 -5.76 -20.48 9.03
N SER A 50 -5.93 -19.18 8.87
CA SER A 50 -6.01 -18.20 9.94
C SER A 50 -7.45 -17.71 10.10
N VAL A 51 -7.72 -16.96 11.18
CA VAL A 51 -9.02 -16.30 11.39
C VAL A 51 -9.43 -15.38 10.23
N LEU A 52 -8.46 -14.79 9.53
CA LEU A 52 -8.73 -13.95 8.36
C LEU A 52 -9.21 -14.77 7.16
N ASP A 53 -8.85 -16.05 7.05
CA ASP A 53 -9.32 -16.93 5.97
C ASP A 53 -10.80 -17.27 6.12
N ASP A 54 -11.27 -17.45 7.36
CA ASP A 54 -12.65 -17.87 7.63
C ASP A 54 -13.62 -16.69 7.65
N ALA A 55 -13.16 -15.50 8.04
CA ALA A 55 -13.99 -14.32 8.22
C ALA A 55 -13.67 -13.20 7.23
N TYR A 56 -13.02 -13.48 6.09
CA TYR A 56 -12.62 -12.43 5.14
C TYR A 56 -13.83 -11.61 4.63
N GLU A 57 -14.98 -12.24 4.43
CA GLU A 57 -16.20 -11.55 3.99
C GLU A 57 -16.68 -10.49 5.00
N GLU A 58 -16.39 -10.68 6.29
CA GLU A 58 -16.69 -9.71 7.34
C GLU A 58 -15.54 -8.69 7.50
N PHE A 59 -14.29 -9.14 7.39
CA PHE A 59 -13.10 -8.29 7.57
C PHE A 59 -12.83 -7.34 6.42
N GLY A 60 -12.93 -7.81 5.18
CA GLY A 60 -12.62 -7.06 3.96
C GLY A 60 -13.34 -5.70 3.93
N PRO A 61 -14.68 -5.67 4.09
CA PRO A 61 -15.45 -4.43 4.13
C PRO A 61 -15.06 -3.49 5.26
N VAL A 62 -14.67 -4.01 6.44
CA VAL A 62 -14.21 -3.18 7.56
C VAL A 62 -12.88 -2.50 7.23
N LEU A 63 -11.93 -3.23 6.66
CA LEU A 63 -10.63 -2.68 6.29
C LEU A 63 -10.71 -1.72 5.09
N GLU A 64 -11.63 -1.99 4.16
CA GLU A 64 -12.02 -1.07 3.09
C GLU A 64 -12.58 0.23 3.66
N ASP A 65 -13.50 0.16 4.63
CA ASP A 65 -14.07 1.33 5.32
C ASP A 65 -12.99 2.20 5.96
N LEU A 66 -11.94 1.61 6.54
CA LEU A 66 -10.81 2.38 7.09
C LEU A 66 -10.11 3.21 6.00
N LEU A 67 -9.93 2.65 4.80
CA LEU A 67 -9.30 3.34 3.66
C LEU A 67 -10.23 4.29 2.92
N ILE A 68 -11.56 4.14 2.99
CA ILE A 68 -12.48 5.03 2.26
C ILE A 68 -13.05 6.11 3.19
N ASN A 69 -13.59 5.72 4.34
CA ASN A 69 -14.40 6.60 5.19
C ASN A 69 -13.73 7.01 6.50
N ARG A 70 -12.42 6.76 6.67
CA ARG A 70 -11.67 7.11 7.88
C ARG A 70 -10.30 7.67 7.57
N GLY A 71 -9.57 8.12 8.60
CA GLY A 71 -8.25 8.75 8.48
C GLY A 71 -7.08 7.84 8.07
N ILE A 72 -7.31 6.57 7.72
CA ILE A 72 -6.23 5.65 7.34
C ILE A 72 -5.85 5.85 5.87
N TYR A 73 -4.55 5.98 5.61
CA TYR A 73 -3.98 6.15 4.26
C TYR A 73 -3.19 4.93 3.77
N GLN A 74 -2.81 4.03 4.67
CA GLN A 74 -2.09 2.80 4.35
C GLN A 74 -2.48 1.70 5.33
N ILE A 75 -2.70 0.49 4.80
CA ILE A 75 -2.96 -0.71 5.57
C ILE A 75 -2.02 -1.82 5.13
N PHE A 76 -1.49 -2.57 6.09
CA PHE A 76 -0.88 -3.87 5.89
C PHE A 76 -1.79 -4.96 6.47
N ILE A 77 -1.97 -6.06 5.74
CA ILE A 77 -2.75 -7.23 6.14
C ILE A 77 -1.83 -8.45 6.08
N GLY A 78 -1.53 -9.03 7.24
CA GLY A 78 -0.82 -10.28 7.38
C GLY A 78 -1.79 -11.45 7.46
N PHE A 79 -2.13 -12.05 6.32
CA PHE A 79 -3.10 -13.14 6.27
C PHE A 79 -2.70 -14.37 7.08
N ASN A 80 -1.40 -14.67 7.22
CA ASN A 80 -0.97 -15.88 7.96
C ASN A 80 -0.91 -15.69 9.48
N ASN A 81 -0.62 -14.47 9.94
CA ASN A 81 -0.45 -14.16 11.36
C ASN A 81 -1.60 -13.32 11.93
N ALA A 82 -2.64 -13.05 11.12
CA ALA A 82 -3.80 -12.25 11.51
C ALA A 82 -3.40 -10.86 12.05
N GLU A 83 -2.38 -10.27 11.46
CA GLU A 83 -1.83 -8.98 11.88
C GLU A 83 -2.31 -7.87 10.94
N ILE A 84 -2.86 -6.81 11.50
CA ILE A 84 -3.23 -5.61 10.74
C ILE A 84 -2.35 -4.47 11.21
N ARG A 85 -1.74 -3.76 10.26
CA ARG A 85 -1.05 -2.50 10.56
C ARG A 85 -1.70 -1.36 9.84
N THR A 86 -1.85 -0.24 10.52
CA THR A 86 -2.51 0.95 9.98
C THR A 86 -1.60 2.17 10.11
N ARG A 87 -1.65 3.04 9.10
CA ARG A 87 -1.05 4.38 9.17
C ARG A 87 -2.11 5.44 8.93
N SER A 88 -2.17 6.38 9.85
CA SER A 88 -3.19 7.42 9.90
C SER A 88 -2.62 8.78 9.51
N ILE A 89 -3.42 9.61 8.85
CA ILE A 89 -3.05 11.00 8.60
C ILE A 89 -2.95 11.82 9.90
N PHE A 90 -3.58 11.35 10.99
CA PHE A 90 -3.55 12.02 12.29
C PHE A 90 -2.26 11.77 13.07
N ASP A 91 -1.50 10.72 12.73
CA ASP A 91 -0.13 10.48 13.21
C ASP A 91 0.71 9.88 12.07
N PRO A 92 1.13 10.70 11.10
CA PRO A 92 1.73 10.22 9.86
C PRO A 92 3.11 9.58 10.05
N LEU A 93 3.72 9.73 11.24
CA LEU A 93 5.04 9.23 11.57
C LEU A 93 5.01 7.90 12.34
N ARG A 94 3.82 7.35 12.61
CA ARG A 94 3.67 6.10 13.36
C ARG A 94 2.86 5.07 12.59
N GLU A 95 3.18 3.82 12.90
CA GLU A 95 2.43 2.64 12.49
C GLU A 95 1.82 2.01 13.74
N GLU A 96 0.53 1.70 13.67
CA GLU A 96 -0.15 0.96 14.73
C GLU A 96 -0.30 -0.50 14.31
N ILE A 97 -0.20 -1.42 15.27
CA ILE A 97 -0.25 -2.87 15.04
C ILE A 97 -1.37 -3.48 15.88
N HIS A 98 -2.19 -4.29 15.25
CA HIS A 98 -3.40 -4.85 15.84
C HIS A 98 -3.58 -6.32 15.46
N SER A 99 -4.16 -7.11 16.35
CA SER A 99 -4.74 -8.41 15.97
C SER A 99 -6.00 -8.16 15.14
N ALA A 100 -6.17 -8.93 14.06
CA ALA A 100 -7.30 -8.85 13.15
C ALA A 100 -8.63 -8.94 13.88
N GLU A 101 -8.79 -9.85 14.84
CA GLU A 101 -10.04 -10.09 15.59
C GLU A 101 -10.68 -8.81 16.17
N LYS A 102 -9.88 -7.80 16.49
CA LYS A 102 -10.37 -6.52 17.03
C LYS A 102 -11.26 -5.77 16.05
N PHE A 103 -11.06 -5.93 14.74
CA PHE A 103 -11.82 -5.22 13.71
C PHE A 103 -13.24 -5.76 13.51
N LEU A 104 -13.57 -6.95 14.02
CA LEU A 104 -14.96 -7.44 14.06
C LEU A 104 -15.81 -6.69 15.11
N ASN A 105 -15.16 -5.99 16.05
CA ASN A 105 -15.86 -5.20 17.04
C ASN A 105 -16.08 -3.76 16.54
N LYS A 106 -17.31 -3.44 16.14
CA LYS A 106 -17.69 -2.08 15.70
C LYS A 106 -17.32 -0.97 16.70
N ASN A 107 -17.43 -1.23 18.01
CA ASN A 107 -17.05 -0.25 19.03
C ASN A 107 -15.54 -0.04 19.11
N TYR A 108 -14.74 -1.06 18.79
CA TYR A 108 -13.30 -0.89 18.64
C TYR A 108 -13.02 0.01 17.43
N VAL A 109 -13.58 -0.32 16.28
CA VAL A 109 -13.36 0.44 15.05
C VAL A 109 -13.75 1.92 15.23
N ASN A 110 -14.95 2.20 15.74
CA ASN A 110 -15.44 3.57 15.91
C ASN A 110 -14.67 4.39 16.96
N ARG A 111 -14.08 3.74 17.97
CA ARG A 111 -13.28 4.43 18.99
C ARG A 111 -11.88 4.78 18.50
N HIS A 112 -11.28 3.92 17.70
CA HIS A 112 -9.87 4.05 17.28
C HIS A 112 -9.72 4.78 15.94
N TYR A 113 -10.74 4.75 15.08
CA TYR A 113 -10.67 5.32 13.74
C TYR A 113 -11.82 6.31 13.52
N PRO A 114 -11.59 7.62 13.70
CA PRO A 114 -12.62 8.63 13.42
C PRO A 114 -13.09 8.60 11.96
N GLU A 115 -14.39 8.83 11.76
CA GLU A 115 -14.97 8.99 10.42
C GLU A 115 -14.41 10.24 9.75
N MET A 116 -14.14 10.14 8.45
CA MET A 116 -13.63 11.21 7.63
C MET A 116 -13.96 10.94 6.16
N PRO A 117 -14.68 11.85 5.47
CA PRO A 117 -14.92 11.71 4.03
C PRO A 117 -13.61 11.57 3.25
N TYR A 118 -13.62 10.73 2.20
CA TYR A 118 -12.44 10.43 1.40
C TYR A 118 -11.75 11.70 0.89
N GLU A 119 -12.53 12.61 0.30
CA GLU A 119 -12.02 13.88 -0.24
C GLU A 119 -11.37 14.77 0.82
N GLU A 120 -11.95 14.86 2.02
CA GLU A 120 -11.34 15.62 3.12
C GLU A 120 -10.01 15.01 3.53
N LYS A 121 -9.91 13.68 3.56
CA LYS A 121 -8.65 12.98 3.84
C LYS A 121 -7.60 13.31 2.78
N ILE A 122 -7.96 13.34 1.50
CA ILE A 122 -7.04 13.71 0.42
C ILE A 122 -6.56 15.16 0.59
N HIS A 123 -7.45 16.09 0.90
CA HIS A 123 -7.08 17.48 1.19
C HIS A 123 -6.11 17.58 2.38
N ALA A 124 -6.40 16.88 3.49
CA ALA A 124 -5.51 16.85 4.65
C ALA A 124 -4.12 16.30 4.32
N MET A 125 -4.02 15.27 3.48
CA MET A 125 -2.71 14.79 3.00
C MET A 125 -1.97 15.85 2.19
N ARG A 126 -2.67 16.64 1.35
CA ARG A 126 -2.05 17.75 0.62
C ARG A 126 -1.49 18.79 1.58
N ASP A 127 -2.27 19.16 2.60
CA ASP A 127 -1.87 20.13 3.61
C ASP A 127 -0.64 19.68 4.41
N LEU A 128 -0.57 18.39 4.77
CA LEU A 128 0.60 17.82 5.44
C LEU A 128 1.87 17.94 4.59
N TYR A 129 1.79 17.65 3.28
CA TYR A 129 2.92 17.84 2.37
C TYR A 129 3.29 19.32 2.19
N ASN A 130 2.31 20.21 2.06
CA ASN A 130 2.54 21.65 1.97
C ASN A 130 3.25 22.19 3.21
N TYR A 131 2.84 21.74 4.40
CA TYR A 131 3.51 22.08 5.65
C TYR A 131 4.96 21.57 5.67
N LEU A 132 5.19 20.32 5.27
CA LEU A 132 6.54 19.76 5.20
C LEU A 132 7.43 20.57 4.24
N PHE A 133 6.94 20.89 3.04
CA PHE A 133 7.74 21.59 2.02
C PHE A 133 8.00 23.06 2.33
N SER A 134 7.09 23.71 3.08
CA SER A 134 7.32 25.07 3.58
C SER A 134 8.25 25.12 4.80
N SER A 135 8.55 23.98 5.42
CA SER A 135 9.39 23.93 6.61
C SER A 135 10.85 24.31 6.33
N LYS A 136 11.50 24.94 7.32
CA LYS A 136 12.95 25.23 7.30
C LYS A 136 13.83 23.98 7.13
N TYR A 137 13.28 22.80 7.44
CA TYR A 137 14.00 21.53 7.32
C TYR A 137 14.04 21.07 5.86
N PHE A 138 12.92 21.20 5.15
CA PHE A 138 12.87 20.85 3.73
C PHE A 138 13.74 21.78 2.87
N GLN A 139 13.89 23.04 3.26
CA GLN A 139 14.82 23.98 2.61
C GLN A 139 16.29 23.53 2.66
N ARG A 140 16.67 22.63 3.58
CA ARG A 140 18.04 22.08 3.69
C ARG A 140 18.26 20.82 2.85
N VAL A 141 17.19 20.25 2.30
CA VAL A 141 17.26 19.06 1.44
C VAL A 141 17.97 19.45 0.13
N PRO A 142 18.78 18.58 -0.50
CA PRO A 142 19.41 18.90 -1.78
C PRO A 142 18.41 19.33 -2.86
N ARG A 143 18.83 20.24 -3.76
CA ARG A 143 17.94 20.88 -4.74
C ARG A 143 17.24 19.87 -5.65
N TYR A 144 17.95 18.86 -6.14
CA TYR A 144 17.39 17.79 -6.95
C TYR A 144 16.24 17.04 -6.23
N TRP A 145 16.38 16.76 -4.94
CA TRP A 145 15.31 16.17 -4.12
C TRP A 145 14.12 17.11 -3.92
N GLN A 146 14.37 18.41 -3.71
CA GLN A 146 13.30 19.40 -3.62
C GLN A 146 12.50 19.49 -4.93
N ASN A 147 13.20 19.51 -6.07
CA ASN A 147 12.59 19.54 -7.39
C ASN A 147 11.72 18.31 -7.63
N ILE A 148 12.26 17.10 -7.40
CA ILE A 148 11.50 15.86 -7.58
C ILE A 148 10.26 15.84 -6.69
N SER A 149 10.42 16.15 -5.40
CA SER A 149 9.29 16.15 -4.44
C SER A 149 8.21 17.15 -4.82
N SER A 150 8.59 18.35 -5.28
CA SER A 150 7.67 19.40 -5.71
C SER A 150 6.92 19.00 -6.98
N ARG A 151 7.64 18.46 -7.99
CA ARG A 151 7.02 17.95 -9.23
C ARG A 151 6.04 16.82 -8.94
N ARG A 152 6.43 15.86 -8.09
CA ARG A 152 5.55 14.76 -7.65
C ARG A 152 4.30 15.29 -6.98
N HIS A 153 4.44 16.22 -6.03
CA HIS A 153 3.30 16.73 -5.28
C HIS A 153 2.32 17.52 -6.15
N ALA A 154 2.82 18.31 -7.10
CA ALA A 154 2.00 19.04 -8.04
C ALA A 154 1.11 18.13 -8.92
N HIS A 155 1.61 16.94 -9.27
CA HIS A 155 0.92 15.94 -10.08
C HIS A 155 0.44 14.73 -9.27
N TRP A 156 0.37 14.87 -7.94
CA TRP A 156 0.00 13.74 -7.08
C TRP A 156 -1.48 13.43 -7.24
N GLU A 157 -1.75 12.16 -7.57
CA GLU A 157 -3.07 11.55 -7.63
C GLU A 157 -3.14 10.42 -6.59
N PRO A 158 -4.15 10.42 -5.71
CA PRO A 158 -4.37 9.31 -4.79
C PRO A 158 -4.95 8.11 -5.54
N MET A 159 -4.87 6.93 -4.90
CA MET A 159 -5.70 5.78 -5.27
C MET A 159 -7.18 6.18 -5.37
N GLN A 160 -7.92 5.64 -6.32
CA GLN A 160 -9.36 5.91 -6.46
C GLN A 160 -10.19 4.97 -5.58
N VAL A 161 -11.39 5.40 -5.18
CA VAL A 161 -12.26 4.61 -4.31
C VAL A 161 -12.64 3.28 -4.95
N GLU A 162 -12.91 3.28 -6.25
CA GLU A 162 -13.26 2.09 -7.02
C GLU A 162 -12.08 1.11 -7.12
N GLU A 163 -10.85 1.62 -7.17
CA GLU A 163 -9.64 0.80 -7.14
C GLU A 163 -9.50 0.13 -5.76
N ILE A 164 -9.73 0.86 -4.67
CA ILE A 164 -9.72 0.31 -3.30
C ILE A 164 -10.72 -0.85 -3.20
N SER A 165 -11.96 -0.64 -3.64
CA SER A 165 -13.01 -1.67 -3.61
C SER A 165 -12.65 -2.89 -4.46
N LEU A 166 -12.10 -2.67 -5.66
CA LEU A 166 -11.64 -3.76 -6.51
C LEU A 166 -10.52 -4.57 -5.83
N ILE A 167 -9.55 -3.89 -5.23
CA ILE A 167 -8.43 -4.53 -4.54
C ILE A 167 -8.97 -5.44 -3.43
N PHE A 168 -9.79 -4.93 -2.51
CA PHE A 168 -10.33 -5.72 -1.40
C PHE A 168 -11.18 -6.90 -1.86
N LYS A 169 -11.98 -6.73 -2.92
CA LYS A 169 -12.72 -7.85 -3.51
C LYS A 169 -11.77 -8.96 -4.00
N THR A 170 -10.65 -8.59 -4.62
CA THR A 170 -9.73 -9.57 -5.20
C THR A 170 -8.76 -10.20 -4.20
N LEU A 171 -8.44 -9.54 -3.08
CA LEU A 171 -7.57 -10.13 -2.05
C LEU A 171 -8.12 -11.47 -1.53
N GLY A 172 -9.44 -11.59 -1.35
CA GLY A 172 -10.08 -12.83 -0.90
C GLY A 172 -9.88 -13.99 -1.88
N ILE A 173 -9.93 -13.68 -3.19
CA ILE A 173 -9.68 -14.64 -4.28
C ILE A 173 -8.22 -15.08 -4.22
N MET A 174 -7.28 -14.13 -4.21
CA MET A 174 -5.83 -14.44 -4.16
C MET A 174 -5.43 -15.19 -2.90
N ARG A 175 -6.10 -14.93 -1.77
CA ARG A 175 -5.87 -15.67 -0.52
C ARG A 175 -6.37 -17.11 -0.60
N SER A 176 -7.39 -17.37 -1.41
CA SER A 176 -8.05 -18.67 -1.53
C SER A 176 -7.43 -19.60 -2.57
N MET A 177 -6.43 -19.13 -3.34
CA MET A 177 -5.71 -19.96 -4.31
C MET A 177 -5.00 -21.16 -3.63
N ASP A 178 -4.88 -22.28 -4.34
CA ASP A 178 -4.28 -23.50 -3.78
C ASP A 178 -2.74 -23.45 -3.77
N ASP A 179 -2.13 -23.23 -4.94
CA ASP A 179 -0.67 -23.34 -5.10
C ASP A 179 0.09 -22.07 -4.67
N TYR A 180 -0.38 -20.90 -5.09
CA TYR A 180 0.27 -19.62 -4.86
C TYR A 180 -0.68 -18.62 -4.21
N TYR A 181 -0.89 -18.77 -2.91
CA TYR A 181 -1.79 -17.91 -2.16
C TYR A 181 -1.12 -16.67 -1.57
N LEU A 182 -1.92 -15.62 -1.42
CA LEU A 182 -1.52 -14.38 -0.77
C LEU A 182 -1.18 -14.59 0.71
N ARG A 183 0.00 -14.16 1.13
CA ARG A 183 0.49 -14.23 2.52
C ARG A 183 0.36 -12.91 3.26
N ASN A 184 0.64 -11.81 2.59
CA ASN A 184 0.38 -10.48 3.09
C ASN A 184 0.19 -9.49 1.93
N THR A 185 -0.43 -8.37 2.23
CA THR A 185 -0.54 -7.24 1.31
C THR A 185 -0.38 -5.92 2.04
N MET A 186 0.16 -4.93 1.35
CA MET A 186 0.14 -3.53 1.76
C MET A 186 -0.55 -2.71 0.68
N ILE A 187 -1.54 -1.92 1.09
CA ILE A 187 -2.29 -1.01 0.22
C ILE A 187 -2.00 0.41 0.69
N SER A 188 -1.55 1.28 -0.21
CA SER A 188 -1.27 2.68 0.08
C SER A 188 -2.03 3.62 -0.85
N ILE A 189 -2.89 4.46 -0.27
CA ILE A 189 -3.61 5.50 -0.99
C ILE A 189 -2.62 6.55 -1.53
N VAL A 190 -1.70 6.99 -0.66
CA VAL A 190 -0.75 8.07 -0.99
C VAL A 190 0.23 7.67 -2.08
N GLN A 191 0.65 6.40 -2.14
CA GLN A 191 1.52 5.90 -3.21
C GLN A 191 0.75 5.33 -4.40
N SER A 192 -0.58 5.15 -4.28
CA SER A 192 -1.42 4.44 -5.25
C SER A 192 -0.83 3.06 -5.67
N VAL A 193 -0.38 2.30 -4.67
CA VAL A 193 0.31 1.01 -4.85
C VAL A 193 -0.28 -0.08 -3.97
N VAL A 194 -0.28 -1.29 -4.53
CA VAL A 194 -0.57 -2.55 -3.85
C VAL A 194 0.68 -3.42 -3.90
N ARG A 195 1.22 -3.76 -2.74
CA ARG A 195 2.33 -4.71 -2.60
C ARG A 195 1.80 -6.01 -2.04
N MET A 196 1.90 -7.09 -2.80
CA MET A 196 1.45 -8.43 -2.44
C MET A 196 2.64 -9.35 -2.24
N GLN A 197 2.63 -10.17 -1.21
CA GLN A 197 3.62 -11.23 -1.01
C GLN A 197 2.92 -12.58 -0.93
N PHE A 198 3.46 -13.56 -1.66
CA PHE A 198 2.87 -14.90 -1.80
C PHE A 198 3.63 -15.94 -0.95
N ASN A 199 3.08 -17.15 -0.87
CA ASN A 199 3.67 -18.27 -0.14
C ASN A 199 5.06 -18.70 -0.60
N CYS A 200 5.36 -18.52 -1.88
CA CYS A 200 6.67 -18.73 -2.47
C CYS A 200 7.69 -17.62 -2.14
N ASP A 201 7.35 -16.68 -1.25
CA ASP A 201 8.16 -15.49 -0.92
C ASP A 201 8.34 -14.49 -2.07
N GLY A 202 7.68 -14.72 -3.21
CA GLY A 202 7.59 -13.74 -4.28
C GLY A 202 6.81 -12.50 -3.84
N THR A 203 7.34 -11.31 -4.15
CA THR A 203 6.65 -10.03 -3.97
C THR A 203 6.25 -9.46 -5.31
N GLN A 204 4.99 -9.04 -5.43
CA GLN A 204 4.46 -8.29 -6.57
C GLN A 204 4.10 -6.89 -6.10
N ILE A 205 4.54 -5.87 -6.84
CA ILE A 205 4.21 -4.47 -6.58
C ILE A 205 3.51 -3.95 -7.83
N VAL A 206 2.27 -3.53 -7.65
CA VAL A 206 1.38 -3.12 -8.74
C VAL A 206 0.79 -1.76 -8.39
N ARG A 207 0.68 -0.88 -9.39
CA ARG A 207 -0.11 0.34 -9.22
C ARG A 207 -1.60 0.06 -9.18
N ALA A 208 -2.34 0.83 -8.40
CA ALA A 208 -3.78 0.62 -8.23
C ALA A 208 -4.55 0.66 -9.58
N LYS A 209 -4.26 1.65 -10.44
CA LYS A 209 -4.86 1.76 -11.78
C LYS A 209 -4.57 0.57 -12.71
N ASP A 210 -3.42 -0.07 -12.52
CA ASP A 210 -2.95 -1.19 -13.35
C ASP A 210 -3.38 -2.53 -12.71
N PHE A 211 -3.99 -2.51 -11.52
CA PHE A 211 -4.32 -3.69 -10.73
C PHE A 211 -5.31 -4.60 -11.45
N LYS A 212 -6.35 -4.04 -12.08
CA LYS A 212 -7.33 -4.85 -12.83
C LYS A 212 -6.66 -5.67 -13.93
N GLN A 213 -5.82 -5.04 -14.74
CA GLN A 213 -5.09 -5.71 -15.81
C GLN A 213 -4.14 -6.77 -15.26
N PHE A 214 -3.42 -6.46 -14.18
CA PHE A 214 -2.57 -7.43 -13.51
C PHE A 214 -3.34 -8.71 -13.12
N ILE A 215 -4.55 -8.55 -12.59
CA ILE A 215 -5.41 -9.68 -12.22
C ILE A 215 -5.81 -10.50 -13.46
N GLU A 216 -6.28 -9.84 -14.53
CA GLU A 216 -6.68 -10.51 -15.78
C GLU A 216 -5.52 -11.29 -16.45
N GLU A 217 -4.28 -10.84 -16.27
CA GLU A 217 -3.10 -11.47 -16.85
C GLU A 217 -2.50 -12.59 -15.99
N ASN A 218 -2.69 -12.56 -14.67
CA ASN A 218 -1.94 -13.41 -13.73
C ASN A 218 -2.81 -14.32 -12.86
N LEU A 219 -4.11 -14.04 -12.73
CA LEU A 219 -5.05 -14.93 -12.04
C LEU A 219 -5.87 -15.75 -13.04
N PRO A 220 -6.20 -17.01 -12.70
CA PRO A 220 -7.05 -17.88 -13.50
C PRO A 220 -8.51 -17.42 -13.56
#